data_AF-A0AAW0ZBF7-F1
#
_entry.id   AF-A0AAW0ZBF7-F1
#
_cell.length_a   1.000
_cell.length_b   1.000
_cell.length_c   1.000
_cell.angle_alpha   90.00
_cell.angle_beta   90.00
_cell.angle_gamma   90.00
#
_symmetry.space_group_name_H-M   'P 1'
#
loop_
_entity.id
_entity.type
_entity.pdbx_description
1 polymer ?
#
loop_
_entity_poly.entity_id
_entity_poly.type
_entity_poly.pdbx_seq_one_letter_code
_entity_poly.pdbx_strand_id
1 'polypeptide(L)'
;MSTLNAPLVEPELFKTFAFWGSILAIKLLAMAPLTARYRFKNMVFSNIEDTKGLKGAKVNTNDPEVERVRRAHLNDLENILIWYIVTFAWLTTGPSAWLATNLIRSFVIARVGHTISYAILSIQPHRALAFFVGFLITVYQAISTVLYYY
;
A
#
# COMPACT_ATOMS: atom_id res chain seq x y z
N MET A 1 7.54 38.72 -16.37
CA MET A 1 8.54 37.63 -16.52
C MET A 1 8.58 36.89 -15.20
N SER A 2 8.25 35.60 -15.00
CA SER A 2 8.00 34.44 -15.87
C SER A 2 7.22 33.36 -15.07
N THR A 3 5.92 33.55 -14.80
CA THR A 3 5.11 32.56 -14.06
C THR A 3 4.42 31.52 -14.96
N LEU A 4 4.64 31.55 -16.27
CA LEU A 4 3.90 30.71 -17.24
C LEU A 4 4.36 29.24 -17.31
N ASN A 5 5.44 28.83 -16.63
CA ASN A 5 6.01 27.48 -16.75
C ASN A 5 6.46 26.84 -15.42
N ALA A 6 5.97 27.31 -14.26
CA ALA A 6 6.29 26.64 -13.00
C ALA A 6 5.61 25.25 -12.97
N PRO A 7 6.36 24.15 -12.75
CA PRO A 7 5.77 22.83 -12.71
C PRO A 7 4.83 22.70 -11.50
N LEU A 8 3.71 21.98 -11.68
CA LEU A 8 2.70 21.75 -10.65
C LEU A 8 3.27 21.12 -9.37
N VAL A 9 4.29 20.27 -9.53
CA VAL A 9 5.08 19.65 -8.45
C VAL A 9 6.55 19.79 -8.80
N GLU A 10 7.40 20.02 -7.80
CA GLU A 10 8.85 20.05 -7.99
C GLU A 10 9.34 18.74 -8.65
N PRO A 11 10.12 18.80 -9.76
CA PRO A 11 10.49 17.61 -10.53
C PRO A 11 11.21 16.54 -9.72
N GLU A 12 12.06 16.93 -8.77
CA GLU A 12 12.79 15.99 -7.90
C GLU A 12 11.86 15.26 -6.92
N LEU A 13 10.84 15.93 -6.40
CA LEU A 13 9.82 15.33 -5.55
C LEU A 13 8.90 14.42 -6.32
N PHE A 14 8.51 14.82 -7.53
CA PHE A 14 7.76 13.94 -8.40
C PHE A 14 8.54 12.67 -8.74
N LYS A 15 9.85 12.76 -9.04
CA LYS A 15 10.70 11.59 -9.26
C LYS A 15 10.74 10.66 -8.04
N THR A 16 10.87 11.24 -6.84
CA THR A 16 10.86 10.49 -5.58
C THR A 16 9.52 9.78 -5.38
N PHE A 17 8.41 10.51 -5.52
CA PHE A 17 7.07 9.96 -5.43
C PHE A 17 6.81 8.85 -6.45
N ALA A 18 7.18 9.06 -7.72
CA ALA A 18 7.00 8.09 -8.78
C ALA A 18 7.81 6.81 -8.54
N PHE A 19 9.07 6.93 -8.11
CA PHE A 19 9.92 5.77 -7.83
C PHE A 19 9.39 4.95 -6.65
N TRP A 20 9.17 5.58 -5.49
CA TRP A 20 8.70 4.91 -4.28
C TRP A 20 7.26 4.42 -4.41
N GLY A 21 6.41 5.20 -5.09
CA GLY A 21 5.07 4.77 -5.49
C GLY A 21 5.15 3.51 -6.33
N SER A 22 5.95 3.47 -7.39
CA SER A 22 6.05 2.29 -8.26
C SER A 22 6.43 1.01 -7.49
N ILE A 23 7.28 1.11 -6.47
CA ILE A 23 7.59 -0.01 -5.57
C ILE A 23 6.33 -0.49 -4.84
N LEU A 24 5.52 0.41 -4.28
CA LEU A 24 4.26 0.06 -3.64
C LEU A 24 3.23 -0.53 -4.62
N ALA A 25 3.15 0.00 -5.84
CA ALA A 25 2.27 -0.52 -6.87
C ALA A 25 2.65 -1.97 -7.24
N ILE A 26 3.94 -2.23 -7.48
CA ILE A 26 4.45 -3.60 -7.72
C ILE A 26 4.11 -4.51 -6.55
N LYS A 27 4.32 -4.03 -5.32
CA LYS A 27 4.01 -4.79 -4.12
C LYS A 27 2.52 -5.08 -3.95
N LEU A 28 1.64 -4.14 -4.31
CA LEU A 28 0.19 -4.35 -4.31
C LEU A 28 -0.21 -5.40 -5.35
N LEU A 29 0.35 -5.31 -6.57
CA LEU A 29 0.16 -6.32 -7.61
C LEU A 29 0.64 -7.71 -7.17
N ALA A 30 1.75 -7.78 -6.42
CA ALA A 30 2.29 -9.03 -5.89
C ALA A 30 1.41 -9.71 -4.82
N MET A 31 0.45 -9.00 -4.22
CA MET A 31 -0.47 -9.60 -3.24
C MET A 31 -1.47 -10.57 -3.88
N ALA A 32 -1.85 -10.34 -5.15
CA ALA A 32 -2.72 -11.24 -5.90
C ALA A 32 -2.10 -12.64 -6.14
N PRO A 33 -0.89 -12.77 -6.73
CA PRO A 33 -0.24 -14.07 -6.89
C PRO A 33 0.14 -14.70 -5.54
N LEU A 34 0.43 -13.91 -4.50
CA LEU A 34 0.63 -14.45 -3.16
C LEU A 34 -0.64 -15.14 -2.62
N THR A 35 -1.81 -14.51 -2.81
CA THR A 35 -3.10 -15.12 -2.45
C THR A 35 -3.33 -16.41 -3.22
N ALA A 36 -3.07 -16.40 -4.54
CA ALA A 36 -3.19 -17.59 -5.38
C ALA A 36 -2.27 -18.72 -4.91
N ARG A 37 -1.01 -18.42 -4.56
CA ARG A 37 -0.04 -19.40 -4.02
C ARG A 37 -0.60 -20.12 -2.79
N TYR A 38 -1.19 -19.40 -1.83
CA TYR A 38 -1.78 -20.03 -0.64
C TYR A 38 -3.03 -20.86 -0.97
N ARG A 39 -3.84 -20.44 -1.95
CA ARG A 39 -4.98 -21.25 -2.43
C ARG A 39 -4.54 -22.58 -3.03
N PHE A 40 -3.52 -22.56 -3.88
CA PHE A 40 -2.95 -23.78 -4.47
C PHE A 40 -2.23 -24.64 -3.42
N LYS A 41 -1.47 -24.03 -2.50
CA LYS A 41 -0.80 -24.75 -1.39
C LYS A 41 -1.80 -25.51 -0.51
N ASN A 42 -2.93 -24.88 -0.17
CA ASN A 42 -3.92 -25.43 0.75
C ASN A 42 -5.04 -26.18 0.01
N MET A 43 -5.02 -26.23 -1.32
CA MET A 43 -6.05 -26.81 -2.19
C MET A 43 -7.47 -26.28 -1.88
N VAL A 44 -7.54 -24.98 -1.57
CA VAL A 44 -8.79 -24.28 -1.19
C VAL A 44 -9.10 -23.17 -2.18
N PHE A 45 -10.23 -23.30 -2.86
CA PHE A 45 -10.66 -22.38 -3.90
C PHE A 45 -11.98 -21.71 -3.53
N SER A 46 -12.26 -20.56 -4.15
CA SER A 46 -13.52 -19.85 -3.93
C SER A 46 -14.65 -20.38 -4.80
N ASN A 47 -14.34 -20.86 -6.01
CA ASN A 47 -15.33 -21.32 -6.98
C ASN A 47 -15.23 -22.83 -7.17
N ILE A 48 -16.37 -23.48 -7.45
CA ILE A 48 -16.43 -24.91 -7.74
C ILE A 48 -15.64 -25.24 -9.00
N GLU A 49 -15.65 -24.36 -10.00
CA GLU A 49 -14.94 -24.54 -11.27
C GLU A 49 -13.43 -24.72 -11.08
N ASP A 50 -12.85 -23.97 -10.16
CA ASP A 50 -11.42 -24.01 -9.81
C ASP A 50 -11.02 -25.31 -9.08
N THR A 51 -11.99 -26.10 -8.62
CA THR A 51 -11.74 -27.41 -7.98
C THR A 51 -11.75 -28.57 -8.96
N LYS A 52 -12.30 -28.38 -10.16
CA LYS A 52 -12.43 -29.45 -11.16
C LYS A 52 -11.04 -29.90 -11.63
N GLY A 53 -10.79 -31.20 -11.59
CA GLY A 53 -9.51 -31.78 -12.04
C GLY A 53 -8.37 -31.71 -11.01
N LEU A 54 -8.58 -31.09 -9.85
CA LEU A 54 -7.59 -31.01 -8.78
C LEU A 54 -7.94 -31.97 -7.64
N LYS A 55 -7.16 -33.04 -7.49
CA LYS A 55 -7.37 -34.06 -6.45
C LYS A 55 -7.23 -33.46 -5.06
N GLY A 56 -8.29 -33.53 -4.25
CA GLY A 56 -8.30 -32.99 -2.88
C GLY A 56 -8.63 -31.49 -2.80
N ALA A 57 -8.96 -30.84 -3.92
CA ALA A 57 -9.44 -29.46 -3.91
C ALA A 57 -10.84 -29.37 -3.29
N LYS A 58 -11.04 -28.34 -2.47
CA LYS A 58 -12.34 -28.04 -1.87
C LYS A 58 -12.70 -26.57 -2.03
N VAL A 59 -13.99 -26.30 -2.15
CA VAL A 59 -14.50 -24.94 -2.04
C VAL A 59 -14.47 -24.55 -0.57
N ASN A 60 -13.60 -23.61 -0.22
CA ASN A 60 -13.52 -23.06 1.13
C ASN A 60 -13.02 -21.61 1.04
N THR A 61 -13.84 -20.70 1.52
CA THR A 61 -13.53 -19.27 1.59
C THR A 61 -12.93 -18.86 2.94
N ASN A 62 -12.97 -19.73 3.95
CA ASN A 62 -12.57 -19.42 5.32
C ASN A 62 -11.21 -20.01 5.72
N ASP A 63 -10.35 -20.31 4.75
CA ASP A 63 -9.00 -20.81 5.04
C ASP A 63 -8.17 -19.73 5.78
N PRO A 64 -7.64 -20.02 6.98
CA PRO A 64 -6.98 -18.99 7.81
C PRO A 64 -5.75 -18.34 7.17
N GLU A 65 -4.98 -19.06 6.34
CA GLU A 65 -3.80 -18.51 5.66
C GLU A 65 -4.23 -17.65 4.46
N VAL A 66 -5.18 -18.12 3.65
CA VAL A 66 -5.71 -17.36 2.50
C VAL A 66 -6.39 -16.08 2.97
N GLU A 67 -7.24 -16.15 4.00
CA GLU A 67 -7.91 -14.99 4.55
C GLU A 67 -6.94 -14.00 5.20
N ARG A 68 -5.80 -14.47 5.73
CA ARG A 68 -4.75 -13.59 6.23
C ARG A 68 -4.13 -12.76 5.11
N VAL A 69 -3.77 -13.38 3.99
CA VAL A 69 -3.23 -12.65 2.84
C VAL A 69 -4.28 -11.72 2.23
N ARG A 70 -5.55 -12.15 2.14
CA ARG A 70 -6.65 -11.30 1.66
C ARG A 70 -6.87 -10.08 2.54
N ARG A 71 -6.86 -10.22 3.86
CA ARG A 71 -6.95 -9.08 4.78
C ARG A 71 -5.76 -8.13 4.67
N ALA A 72 -4.54 -8.66 4.47
CA ALA A 72 -3.37 -7.82 4.20
C ALA A 72 -3.54 -7.02 2.91
N HIS A 73 -3.99 -7.68 1.83
CA HIS A 73 -4.23 -7.04 0.54
C HIS A 73 -5.35 -5.98 0.62
N LEU A 74 -6.45 -6.26 1.32
CA LEU A 74 -7.52 -5.29 1.53
C LEU A 74 -7.01 -4.05 2.28
N ASN A 75 -6.23 -4.25 3.34
CA ASN A 75 -5.63 -3.14 4.07
C ASN A 75 -4.68 -2.31 3.17
N ASP A 76 -3.99 -2.96 2.23
CA ASP A 76 -3.19 -2.23 1.25
C ASP A 76 -4.03 -1.38 0.30
N LEU A 77 -5.14 -1.91 -0.20
CA LEU A 77 -6.07 -1.15 -1.04
C LEU A 77 -6.65 0.05 -0.28
N GLU A 78 -7.01 -0.13 0.98
CA GLU A 78 -7.57 0.95 1.82
C GLU A 78 -6.55 2.05 2.14
N ASN A 79 -5.26 1.71 2.31
CA ASN A 79 -4.26 2.69 2.77
C ASN A 79 -3.42 3.27 1.63
N ILE A 80 -2.93 2.43 0.71
CA ILE A 80 -2.00 2.85 -0.35
C ILE A 80 -2.71 3.78 -1.35
N LEU A 81 -3.95 3.46 -1.73
CA LEU A 81 -4.72 4.29 -2.68
C LEU A 81 -4.99 5.69 -2.13
N ILE A 82 -5.40 5.78 -0.86
CA ILE A 82 -5.62 7.07 -0.20
C ILE A 82 -4.30 7.84 -0.12
N TRP A 83 -3.20 7.18 0.25
CA TRP A 83 -1.90 7.83 0.32
C TRP A 83 -1.40 8.34 -1.04
N TYR A 84 -1.65 7.63 -2.14
CA TYR A 84 -1.31 8.12 -3.49
C TYR A 84 -2.01 9.44 -3.79
N ILE A 85 -3.32 9.51 -3.54
CA ILE A 85 -4.15 10.68 -3.80
C ILE A 85 -3.72 11.85 -2.91
N VAL A 86 -3.63 11.61 -1.61
CA VAL A 86 -3.30 12.63 -0.61
C VAL A 86 -1.87 13.14 -0.78
N THR A 87 -0.90 12.25 -0.99
CA THR A 87 0.50 12.65 -1.18
C THR A 87 0.66 13.46 -2.45
N PHE A 88 0.01 13.06 -3.55
CA PHE A 88 0.08 13.84 -4.79
C PHE A 88 -0.48 15.25 -4.58
N ALA A 89 -1.66 15.38 -3.96
CA ALA A 89 -2.25 16.68 -3.63
C ALA A 89 -1.45 17.47 -2.59
N TRP A 90 -0.69 16.82 -1.72
CA TRP A 90 0.18 17.48 -0.75
C TRP A 90 1.47 17.99 -1.40
N LEU A 91 2.01 17.28 -2.40
CA LEU A 91 3.20 17.73 -3.13
C LEU A 91 2.97 19.04 -3.90
N THR A 92 1.73 19.35 -4.27
CA THR A 92 1.38 20.61 -4.94
C THR A 92 1.36 21.81 -3.99
N THR A 93 1.46 21.61 -2.67
CA THR A 93 1.58 22.70 -1.68
C THR A 93 3.01 23.20 -1.51
N GLY A 94 3.97 22.69 -2.29
CA GLY A 94 5.39 23.03 -2.20
C GLY A 94 6.06 22.68 -0.86
N PRO A 95 5.91 21.44 -0.33
CA PRO A 95 6.56 21.06 0.92
C PRO A 95 8.08 21.01 0.80
N SER A 96 8.78 21.13 1.92
CA SER A 96 10.23 20.96 1.98
C SER A 96 10.65 19.60 1.38
N ALA A 97 11.63 19.62 0.48
CA ALA A 97 12.05 18.41 -0.21
C ALA A 97 12.58 17.31 0.73
N TRP A 98 13.26 17.73 1.80
CA TRP A 98 13.71 16.83 2.86
C TRP A 98 12.54 16.14 3.57
N LEU A 99 11.51 16.91 3.94
CA LEU A 99 10.34 16.38 4.63
C LEU A 99 9.56 15.42 3.73
N ALA A 100 9.27 15.85 2.50
CA ALA A 100 8.51 15.05 1.54
C ALA A 100 9.20 13.71 1.24
N THR A 101 10.52 13.74 1.00
CA THR A 101 11.31 12.54 0.75
C THR A 101 11.24 11.57 1.93
N ASN A 102 11.40 12.06 3.16
CA ASN A 102 11.36 11.19 4.33
C ASN A 102 9.97 10.62 4.58
N LEU A 103 8.89 11.42 4.46
CA LEU A 103 7.53 10.94 4.64
C LEU A 103 7.15 9.87 3.60
N ILE A 104 7.52 10.07 2.33
CA ILE A 104 7.30 9.09 1.27
C ILE A 104 8.02 7.77 1.59
N ARG A 105 9.32 7.85 1.93
CA ARG A 105 10.13 6.67 2.28
C ARG A 105 9.57 5.93 3.49
N SER A 106 9.28 6.65 4.56
CA SER A 106 8.73 6.09 5.80
C SER A 106 7.39 5.41 5.56
N PHE A 107 6.51 6.00 4.75
CA PHE A 107 5.25 5.37 4.37
C PHE A 107 5.49 4.05 3.62
N VAL A 108 6.33 4.06 2.58
CA VAL A 108 6.59 2.85 1.79
C VAL A 108 7.19 1.74 2.64
N ILE A 109 8.21 2.04 3.44
CA ILE A 109 8.86 1.08 4.34
C ILE A 109 7.85 0.54 5.35
N ALA A 110 7.00 1.40 5.93
CA ALA A 110 5.96 0.98 6.85
C ALA A 110 4.95 0.02 6.19
N ARG A 111 4.53 0.28 4.94
CA ARG A 111 3.60 -0.61 4.21
C ARG A 111 4.24 -1.95 3.85
N VAL A 112 5.50 -1.96 3.45
CA VAL A 112 6.24 -3.20 3.20
C VAL A 112 6.38 -4.00 4.51
N GLY A 113 6.80 -3.35 5.61
CA GLY A 113 6.90 -3.96 6.94
C GLY A 113 5.55 -4.47 7.48
N HIS A 114 4.46 -3.74 7.24
CA HIS A 114 3.10 -4.18 7.57
C HIS A 114 2.76 -5.48 6.83
N THR A 115 3.08 -5.57 5.54
CA THR A 115 2.80 -6.76 4.73
C THR A 115 3.60 -7.97 5.21
N ILE A 116 4.89 -7.79 5.49
CA ILE A 116 5.76 -8.86 5.99
C ILE A 116 5.29 -9.35 7.36
N SER A 117 5.00 -8.41 8.28
CA SER A 117 4.51 -8.75 9.61
C SER A 117 3.11 -9.37 9.60
N TYR A 118 2.24 -8.99 8.67
CA TYR A 118 0.86 -9.49 8.60
C TYR A 118 0.77 -10.84 7.87
N ALA A 119 1.34 -10.93 6.66
CA ALA A 119 1.12 -12.05 5.75
C ALA A 119 2.17 -13.16 5.86
N ILE A 120 3.38 -12.85 6.36
CA ILE A 120 4.51 -13.80 6.36
C ILE A 120 4.85 -14.24 7.79
N LEU A 121 5.18 -13.29 8.68
CA LEU A 121 5.76 -13.62 9.99
C LEU A 121 4.76 -13.60 11.15
N SER A 122 3.62 -12.91 10.99
CA SER A 122 2.56 -12.84 12.00
C SER A 122 3.01 -12.32 13.36
N ILE A 123 3.97 -11.39 13.37
CA ILE A 123 4.57 -10.85 14.58
C ILE A 123 3.76 -9.63 15.05
N GLN A 124 3.08 -9.78 16.19
CA GLN A 124 2.63 -8.63 16.98
C GLN A 124 3.81 -8.16 17.87
N PRO A 125 4.01 -6.85 18.12
CA PRO A 125 3.13 -5.70 17.84
C PRO A 125 3.46 -4.93 16.54
N HIS A 126 4.43 -5.41 15.75
CA HIS A 126 4.99 -4.66 14.61
C HIS A 126 3.96 -4.26 13.55
N ARG A 127 2.89 -5.06 13.38
CA ARG A 127 1.75 -4.71 12.53
C ARG A 127 1.11 -3.37 12.92
N ALA A 128 0.78 -3.21 14.20
CA ALA A 128 0.06 -2.02 14.66
C ALA A 128 0.94 -0.78 14.54
N LEU A 129 2.22 -0.89 14.92
CA LEU A 129 3.19 0.19 14.77
C LEU A 129 3.33 0.64 13.30
N ALA A 130 3.50 -0.31 12.38
CA ALA A 130 3.62 -0.02 10.96
C ALA A 130 2.33 0.62 10.39
N PHE A 131 1.16 0.19 10.85
CA PHE A 131 -0.12 0.79 10.49
C PHE A 131 -0.20 2.25 10.95
N PHE A 132 0.09 2.54 12.23
CA PHE A 132 0.01 3.89 12.77
C PHE A 132 0.99 4.85 12.09
N VAL A 133 2.21 4.40 11.77
CA VAL A 133 3.16 5.23 11.02
C VAL A 133 2.58 5.63 9.67
N GLY A 134 2.05 4.67 8.89
CA GLY A 134 1.44 4.98 7.60
C GLY A 134 0.22 5.90 7.73
N PHE A 135 -0.67 5.60 8.68
CA PHE A 135 -1.89 6.36 8.92
C PHE A 135 -1.62 7.82 9.31
N LEU A 136 -0.70 8.04 10.27
CA LEU A 136 -0.36 9.39 10.74
C LEU A 136 0.29 10.24 9.64
N ILE A 137 1.12 9.64 8.79
CA ILE A 137 1.70 10.33 7.63
C ILE A 137 0.59 10.80 6.68
N THR A 138 -0.34 9.93 6.32
CA THR A 138 -1.46 10.29 5.44
C THR A 138 -2.35 11.36 6.05
N VAL A 139 -2.66 11.27 7.35
CA VAL A 139 -3.46 12.28 8.06
C VAL A 139 -2.75 13.63 8.08
N TYR A 140 -1.46 13.66 8.39
CA TYR A 140 -0.65 14.89 8.36
C TYR A 140 -0.70 15.54 6.98
N GLN A 141 -0.44 14.78 5.93
CA GLN A 141 -0.45 15.29 4.56
C GLN A 141 -1.83 15.82 4.18
N ALA A 142 -2.92 15.10 4.51
CA ALA A 142 -4.27 15.53 4.20
C ALA A 142 -4.64 16.84 4.90
N ILE A 143 -4.36 16.95 6.20
CA ILE A 143 -4.62 18.18 6.98
C ILE A 143 -3.77 19.33 6.42
N SER A 144 -2.49 19.08 6.15
CA SER A 144 -1.60 20.09 5.57
C SER A 144 -2.09 20.58 4.21
N THR A 145 -2.64 19.69 3.37
CA THR A 145 -3.23 20.07 2.08
C THR A 145 -4.47 20.93 2.27
N VAL A 146 -5.37 20.55 3.19
CA VAL A 146 -6.59 21.31 3.48
C VAL A 146 -6.25 22.72 3.97
N LEU A 147 -5.32 22.85 4.92
CA LEU A 147 -4.89 24.14 5.48
C LEU A 147 -4.13 25.03 4.50
N TYR A 148 -3.58 24.47 3.42
CA TYR A 148 -2.88 25.26 2.41
C TYR A 148 -3.86 25.89 1.41
N TYR A 149 -4.92 25.16 1.04
CA TYR A 149 -5.89 25.59 0.04
C TYR A 149 -7.10 26.34 0.59
N TYR A 150 -7.29 26.37 1.91
CA TYR A 150 -8.37 27.06 2.60
C TYR A 150 -7.81 27.95 3.71
#